data_AF-A0A7C3BGS7-F1
#
_entry.id   AF-A0A7C3BGS7-F1
#
_cell.length_a   1.000
_cell.length_b   1.000
_cell.length_c   1.000
_cell.angle_alpha   90.00
_cell.angle_beta   90.00
_cell.angle_gamma   90.00
#
_symmetry.space_group_name_H-M   'P 1'
#
loop_
_entity.id
_entity.type
_entity.pdbx_description
1 polymer ?
#
loop_
_entity_poly.entity_id
_entity_poly.type
_entity_poly.pdbx_seq_one_letter_code
_entity_poly.pdbx_strand_id
1 'polypeptide(L)'
;MPIRPLPPNGLSESDLFRQMEAARGQDVRWREGRVFSLVFYAGEDVHRVAEAAYARFFSENALNPTAFPSLRKFEAGAGACPSAPRP
;
A
#
# COMPACT_ATOMS: atom_id res chain seq x y z
N MET A 1 18.94 -16.21 -12.70
CA MET A 1 18.11 -16.73 -11.58
C MET A 1 17.27 -17.89 -12.13
N PRO A 2 17.39 -19.11 -11.61
CA PRO A 2 16.50 -20.19 -12.04
C PRO A 2 15.05 -19.88 -11.65
N ILE A 3 14.12 -20.06 -12.56
CA ILE A 3 12.69 -19.94 -12.27
C ILE A 3 12.32 -21.17 -11.43
N ARG A 4 12.00 -20.95 -10.16
CA ARG A 4 11.49 -22.03 -9.31
C ARG A 4 10.05 -22.32 -9.71
N PRO A 5 9.68 -23.58 -10.03
CA PRO A 5 8.31 -23.90 -10.39
C PRO A 5 7.37 -23.59 -9.22
N LEU A 6 6.15 -23.17 -9.54
CA LEU A 6 5.09 -23.04 -8.54
C LEU A 6 4.82 -24.41 -7.90
N PRO A 7 4.54 -24.47 -6.59
CA PRO A 7 4.19 -25.72 -5.94
C PRO A 7 2.90 -26.30 -6.56
N PRO A 8 2.78 -27.63 -6.65
CA PRO A 8 1.61 -28.28 -7.26
C PRO A 8 0.32 -28.04 -6.49
N ASN A 9 0.42 -27.69 -5.19
CA ASN A 9 -0.70 -27.33 -4.32
C ASN A 9 -0.44 -25.97 -3.69
N GLY A 10 -1.48 -25.14 -3.60
CA GLY A 10 -1.43 -23.87 -2.89
C GLY A 10 -1.30 -24.07 -1.37
N LEU A 11 -0.79 -23.03 -0.69
CA LEU A 11 -0.84 -22.97 0.77
C LEU A 11 -2.26 -22.66 1.24
N SER A 12 -2.59 -23.06 2.47
CA SER A 12 -3.75 -22.52 3.15
C SER A 12 -3.53 -21.02 3.42
N GLU A 13 -4.62 -20.26 3.53
CA GLU A 13 -4.55 -18.82 3.85
C GLU A 13 -3.80 -18.56 5.15
N SER A 14 -4.08 -19.35 6.19
CA SER A 14 -3.43 -19.20 7.50
C SER A 14 -1.93 -19.53 7.44
N ASP A 15 -1.54 -20.58 6.71
CA ASP A 15 -0.13 -20.91 6.53
C ASP A 15 0.60 -19.82 5.72
N LEU A 16 -0.06 -19.25 4.71
CA LEU A 16 0.47 -18.16 3.90
C LEU A 16 0.71 -16.92 4.77
N PHE A 17 -0.30 -16.47 5.51
CA PHE A 17 -0.17 -15.30 6.38
C PHE A 17 0.85 -15.51 7.49
N ARG A 18 0.92 -16.71 8.09
CA ARG A 18 1.96 -17.04 9.06
C ARG A 18 3.36 -16.91 8.45
N GLN A 19 3.58 -17.36 7.22
CA GLN A 19 4.87 -17.21 6.54
C GLN A 19 5.19 -15.74 6.25
N MET A 20 4.20 -14.94 5.84
CA MET A 20 4.37 -13.50 5.61
C MET A 20 4.75 -12.76 6.90
N GLU A 21 4.08 -13.06 8.03
CA GLU A 21 4.40 -12.45 9.33
C GLU A 21 5.77 -12.88 9.85
N ALA A 22 6.14 -14.16 9.66
CA ALA A 22 7.48 -14.64 10.02
C ALA A 22 8.58 -13.93 9.23
N ALA A 23 8.36 -13.67 7.93
CA ALA A 23 9.28 -12.91 7.10
C ALA A 23 9.39 -11.45 7.56
N ARG A 24 8.25 -10.79 7.87
CA ARG A 24 8.21 -9.42 8.40
C ARG A 24 9.03 -9.25 9.68
N GLY A 25 9.17 -10.29 10.49
CA GLY A 25 10.01 -10.24 11.71
C GLY A 25 11.48 -9.88 11.46
N GLN A 26 11.96 -10.00 10.21
CA GLN A 26 13.31 -9.61 9.80
C GLN A 26 13.38 -8.17 9.29
N ASP A 27 12.24 -7.51 9.10
CA ASP A 27 12.18 -6.14 8.59
C ASP A 27 12.63 -5.12 9.64
N VAL A 28 13.09 -3.96 9.16
CA VAL A 28 13.42 -2.83 10.01
C VAL A 28 12.19 -2.34 10.76
N ARG A 29 12.35 -2.03 12.06
CA ARG A 29 11.28 -1.54 12.94
C ARG A 29 10.94 -0.07 12.68
N TRP A 30 10.39 0.23 11.51
CA TRP A 30 10.13 1.60 11.07
C TRP A 30 9.06 2.32 11.90
N ARG A 31 8.08 1.59 12.45
CA ARG A 31 7.04 2.15 13.34
C ARG A 31 7.59 2.67 14.67
N GLU A 32 8.73 2.14 15.12
CA GLU A 32 9.40 2.60 16.35
C GLU A 32 10.30 3.84 16.10
N GLY A 33 10.20 4.48 14.92
CA GLY A 33 10.94 5.70 14.59
C GLY A 33 12.42 5.50 14.26
N ARG A 34 12.88 4.25 14.06
CA ARG A 34 14.31 3.93 13.92
C ARG A 34 14.86 3.94 12.49
N VAL A 35 14.10 4.44 11.51
CA VAL A 35 14.47 4.35 10.09
C VAL A 35 14.16 5.66 9.37
N PHE A 36 15.09 6.61 9.45
CA PHE A 36 15.01 7.84 8.67
C PHE A 36 15.15 7.50 7.17
N SER A 37 14.37 8.17 6.31
CA SER A 37 14.31 8.08 4.83
C SER A 37 13.54 6.93 4.15
N LEU A 38 13.29 5.80 4.81
CA LEU A 38 12.65 4.66 4.13
C LEU A 38 11.12 4.65 4.24
N VAL A 39 10.56 5.01 5.41
CA VAL A 39 9.11 5.05 5.62
C VAL A 39 8.73 6.36 6.27
N PHE A 40 7.95 7.17 5.55
CA PHE A 40 7.39 8.42 6.06
C PHE A 40 6.09 8.12 6.81
N TYR A 41 6.23 7.78 8.09
CA TYR A 41 5.09 7.49 8.94
C TYR A 41 4.52 8.79 9.54
N ALA A 42 3.31 9.16 9.12
CA ALA A 42 2.62 10.37 9.56
C ALA A 42 1.76 10.19 10.83
N GLY A 43 1.81 9.01 11.47
CA GLY A 43 0.96 8.66 12.61
C GLY A 43 -0.04 7.55 12.28
N GLU A 44 -0.61 6.97 13.35
CA GLU A 44 -1.49 5.79 13.24
C GLU A 44 -2.84 6.14 12.62
N ASP A 45 -3.33 7.35 12.89
CA ASP A 45 -4.57 7.89 12.31
C ASP A 45 -4.46 8.03 10.79
N VAL A 46 -3.38 8.63 10.28
CA VAL A 46 -3.12 8.77 8.85
C VAL A 46 -2.90 7.41 8.21
N HIS A 47 -2.11 6.55 8.86
CA HIS A 47 -1.82 5.21 8.35
C HIS A 47 -3.09 4.36 8.22
N ARG A 48 -3.96 4.36 9.24
CA ARG A 48 -5.26 3.66 9.21
C ARG A 48 -6.15 4.14 8.07
N VAL A 49 -6.20 5.45 7.81
CA VAL A 49 -6.98 5.99 6.69
C VAL A 49 -6.43 5.51 5.36
N ALA A 50 -5.10 5.56 5.18
CA ALA A 50 -4.44 5.11 3.95
C ALA A 50 -4.67 3.61 3.69
N GLU A 51 -4.53 2.75 4.70
CA GLU A 51 -4.80 1.31 4.61
C GLU A 51 -6.27 1.04 4.25
N ALA A 52 -7.19 1.71 4.94
CA ALA A 52 -8.63 1.56 4.69
C ALA A 52 -9.05 2.03 3.29
N ALA A 53 -8.41 3.06 2.75
CA ALA A 53 -8.63 3.51 1.38
C ALA A 53 -8.07 2.48 0.39
N TYR A 54 -6.82 2.04 0.56
CA TYR A 54 -6.21 1.03 -0.31
C TYR A 54 -7.04 -0.25 -0.40
N ALA A 55 -7.50 -0.79 0.73
CA ALA A 55 -8.29 -2.02 0.75
C ALA A 55 -9.63 -1.90 -0.03
N ARG A 56 -10.26 -0.72 -0.03
CA ARG A 56 -11.50 -0.47 -0.78
C ARG A 56 -11.29 -0.40 -2.29
N PHE A 57 -10.15 0.14 -2.70
CA PHE A 57 -9.81 0.39 -4.10
C PHE A 57 -8.80 -0.64 -4.65
N PHE A 58 -8.50 -1.70 -3.90
CA PHE A 58 -7.40 -2.66 -4.15
C PHE A 58 -7.39 -3.23 -5.58
N SER A 59 -8.58 -3.51 -6.11
CA SER A 59 -8.75 -4.12 -7.44
C SER A 59 -9.10 -3.12 -8.54
N GLU A 60 -9.31 -1.84 -8.22
CA GLU A 60 -9.64 -0.81 -9.21
C GLU A 60 -8.39 -0.40 -10.00
N ASN A 61 -8.56 -0.05 -11.27
CA ASN A 61 -7.42 0.23 -12.16
C ASN A 61 -7.63 1.51 -12.99
N ALA A 62 -6.78 2.51 -12.77
CA ALA A 62 -6.85 3.81 -13.45
C ALA A 62 -6.56 3.77 -14.97
N LEU A 63 -6.12 2.63 -15.53
CA LEU A 63 -5.90 2.47 -16.98
C LEU A 63 -7.16 2.76 -17.82
N ASN A 64 -8.36 2.51 -17.28
CA ASN A 64 -9.63 2.87 -17.92
C ASN A 64 -10.45 3.82 -17.02
N PRO A 65 -10.28 5.15 -17.17
CA PRO A 65 -10.97 6.15 -16.37
C PRO A 65 -12.50 6.18 -16.57
N THR A 66 -13.02 5.56 -17.63
CA THR A 66 -14.46 5.42 -17.86
C THR A 66 -15.05 4.28 -17.03
N ALA A 67 -14.29 3.20 -16.84
CA ALA A 67 -14.69 2.08 -15.97
C ALA A 67 -14.58 2.42 -14.48
N PHE A 68 -13.63 3.28 -14.11
CA PHE A 68 -13.38 3.70 -12.72
C PHE A 68 -13.41 5.23 -12.57
N PRO A 69 -14.58 5.88 -12.69
CA PRO A 69 -14.71 7.33 -12.59
C PRO A 69 -14.38 7.87 -11.18
N SER A 70 -14.47 7.03 -10.15
CA SER A 70 -13.99 7.28 -8.78
C SER A 70 -12.52 7.65 -8.77
N LEU A 71 -11.66 6.78 -9.31
CA LEU A 71 -10.22 6.99 -9.39
C LEU A 71 -9.88 8.26 -10.16
N ARG A 72 -10.52 8.47 -11.32
CA ARG A 72 -10.35 9.71 -12.11
C ARG A 72 -10.64 10.96 -11.29
N LYS A 73 -11.70 10.95 -10.48
CA LYS A 73 -12.06 12.08 -9.61
C LYS A 73 -10.99 12.33 -8.55
N PHE A 74 -10.48 11.28 -7.91
CA PHE A 74 -9.46 11.42 -6.87
C PHE A 74 -8.11 11.89 -7.42
N GLU A 75 -7.70 11.39 -8.59
CA GLU A 75 -6.46 11.81 -9.25
C GLU A 75 -6.54 13.26 -9.75
N ALA A 76 -7.68 13.65 -10.36
CA ALA A 76 -7.89 15.04 -10.79
C ALA A 76 -8.01 15.99 -9.59
N GLY A 77 -8.61 15.55 -8.49
CA GLY A 77 -8.77 16.32 -7.26
C GLY A 77 -7.49 16.41 -6.41
N ALA A 78 -6.60 15.42 -6.49
CA ALA A 78 -5.26 15.47 -5.85
C ALA A 78 -4.36 16.57 -6.45
N GLY A 79 -4.75 17.16 -7.59
CA GLY A 79 -4.14 18.36 -8.18
C GLY A 79 -4.57 19.69 -7.56
N ALA A 80 -5.49 19.71 -6.58
CA ALA A 80 -5.90 20.93 -5.88
C ALA A 80 -5.39 20.92 -4.44
N CYS A 81 -4.09 20.71 -4.25
CA CYS A 81 -3.43 21.38 -3.14
C CYS A 81 -3.56 22.88 -3.44
N PRO A 82 -4.31 23.69 -2.66
CA PRO A 82 -4.32 25.13 -2.89
C PRO A 82 -2.86 25.56 -2.84
N SER A 83 -2.38 26.14 -3.93
CA SER A 83 -1.00 26.60 -4.06
C SER A 83 -0.56 27.21 -2.74
N ALA A 84 0.39 26.57 -2.04
CA ALA A 84 0.99 27.17 -0.87
C ALA A 84 1.40 28.60 -1.25
N PRO A 85 1.12 29.61 -0.42
CA PRO A 85 1.58 30.96 -0.72
C PRO A 85 3.08 30.89 -0.98
N ARG A 86 3.50 31.30 -2.18
CA ARG A 86 4.92 31.43 -2.50
C ARG A 86 5.52 32.47 -1.54
N PRO A 87 6.77 32.29 -1.07
CA PRO A 87 7.45 33.31 -0.29
C PRO A 87 7.58 34.63 -1.08
#